data_AF-A0AAV6LWL6-F1
#
_entry.id   AF-A0AAV6LWL6-F1
#
_cell.length_a   1.000
_cell.length_b   1.000
_cell.length_c   1.000
_cell.angle_alpha   90.00
_cell.angle_beta   90.00
_cell.angle_gamma   90.00
#
_symmetry.space_group_name_H-M   'P 1'
#
loop_
_entity.id
_entity.type
_entity.pdbx_description
1 polymer ?
#
loop_
_entity_poly.entity_id
_entity_poly.type
_entity_poly.pdbx_seq_one_letter_code
_entity_poly.pdbx_strand_id
1 'polypeptide(L)'
;MASSFTQTDFPQDLDDLLCSDPHTQPQDECSSLTKSNDSTLLLGSPSGYLSGESRIERAWAHWSKLGRPKLIVAPMVDNSELPFRLLCRKYGAEAAYTPMLHSRIFTENEKYRNMEFTTCQEDRPLFVQFCANDPDVLLEAARRVEPYCDYVDLNLGCPQRIARRGNYGAFLMDNLPLVKAIVEKVASNLQVPVSCKIRVFPNLQDTITYARMLEDAGCSLLAVHGRTRDEKDGKKFRANWSAISAVKNALRIPVLANGNIRHMEDVHNCLQETGVEGVLSAETLLENPALFAGFRTAQWTAGCEESSRDGNLDQADLLVDYLKLCEKYPVPWRMIRSHVHKLLGDWFKIHPHIREDFNAQSKLTFEFLYNMVERLRELQVKIPLYIKDSPASAISSIG
;
A
#
# COMPACT_ATOMS: atom_id res chain seq x y z
N MET A 1 -32.44 36.53 -27.12
CA MET A 1 -32.29 37.04 -25.75
C MET A 1 -32.26 35.85 -24.81
N ALA A 2 -31.32 35.87 -23.87
CA ALA A 2 -30.83 34.75 -23.08
C ALA A 2 -31.60 34.56 -21.76
N SER A 3 -31.60 33.31 -21.25
CA SER A 3 -31.49 32.95 -19.82
C SER A 3 -31.41 31.41 -19.72
N SER A 4 -30.23 30.81 -19.55
CA SER A 4 -29.52 30.52 -18.29
C SER A 4 -30.30 29.61 -17.32
N PHE A 5 -30.11 28.29 -17.46
CA PHE A 5 -30.34 27.32 -16.39
C PHE A 5 -28.99 26.97 -15.77
N THR A 6 -28.82 27.35 -14.51
CA THR A 6 -27.64 27.09 -13.67
C THR A 6 -27.71 25.68 -13.09
N GLN A 7 -26.68 24.90 -13.38
CA GLN A 7 -26.31 23.66 -12.71
C GLN A 7 -25.85 23.99 -11.28
N THR A 8 -26.50 23.44 -10.26
CA THR A 8 -26.03 23.52 -8.88
C THR A 8 -25.10 22.35 -8.59
N ASP A 9 -23.82 22.65 -8.41
CA ASP A 9 -22.80 21.75 -7.89
C ASP A 9 -23.07 21.36 -6.43
N PHE A 10 -23.01 20.07 -6.12
CA PHE A 10 -22.97 19.55 -4.75
C PHE A 10 -21.54 19.58 -4.22
N PRO A 11 -21.27 20.10 -3.00
CA PRO A 11 -19.94 19.98 -2.41
C PRO A 11 -19.70 18.53 -1.93
N GLN A 12 -18.65 17.90 -2.46
CA GLN A 12 -17.98 16.78 -1.82
C GLN A 12 -17.17 17.33 -0.66
N ASP A 13 -17.65 17.23 0.58
CA ASP A 13 -16.81 17.41 1.78
C ASP A 13 -17.51 16.82 3.00
N LEU A 14 -17.03 15.66 3.45
CA LEU A 14 -17.39 15.05 4.74
C LEU A 14 -16.25 14.19 5.31
N ASP A 15 -15.01 14.66 5.13
CA ASP A 15 -13.80 14.05 5.73
C ASP A 15 -13.06 14.99 6.71
N ASP A 16 -13.54 16.22 6.93
CA ASP A 16 -12.77 17.30 7.57
C ASP A 16 -13.20 17.68 9.01
N LEU A 17 -13.91 16.82 9.75
CA LEU A 17 -14.11 17.03 11.19
C LEU A 17 -14.12 15.71 11.94
N LEU A 18 -13.09 15.42 12.73
CA LEU A 18 -13.14 14.68 14.01
C LEU A 18 -11.73 14.61 14.61
N CYS A 19 -11.24 15.72 15.16
CA CYS A 19 -10.11 15.75 16.09
C CYS A 19 -10.42 16.82 17.14
N SER A 20 -10.98 16.41 18.28
CA SER A 20 -10.95 17.08 19.60
C SER A 20 -11.97 16.42 20.53
N ASP A 21 -11.54 15.52 21.42
CA ASP A 21 -11.77 15.65 22.87
C ASP A 21 -11.08 14.53 23.67
N PRO A 22 -10.44 14.83 24.81
CA PRO A 22 -9.87 13.84 25.72
C PRO A 22 -10.86 13.50 26.84
N HIS A 23 -10.86 12.25 27.32
CA HIS A 23 -11.07 11.84 28.73
C HIS A 23 -11.53 10.39 28.79
N THR A 24 -10.61 9.46 29.01
CA THR A 24 -10.78 8.34 29.95
C THR A 24 -9.44 7.62 30.12
N GLN A 25 -8.95 7.53 31.35
CA GLN A 25 -7.83 6.64 31.71
C GLN A 25 -8.32 5.20 31.80
N PRO A 26 -7.48 4.21 31.43
CA PRO A 26 -7.56 2.89 32.05
C PRO A 26 -6.27 2.51 32.76
N GLN A 27 -6.47 1.71 33.80
CA GLN A 27 -5.49 1.21 34.75
C GLN A 27 -4.63 0.08 34.15
N ASP A 28 -3.40 0.03 34.64
CA ASP A 28 -2.34 -0.94 34.33
C ASP A 28 -2.72 -2.39 34.69
N GLU A 29 -2.34 -3.33 33.82
CA GLU A 29 -1.75 -4.60 34.26
C GLU A 29 -0.64 -5.04 33.28
N CYS A 30 0.59 -4.98 33.79
CA CYS A 30 1.83 -5.38 33.14
C CYS A 30 2.10 -6.86 33.41
N SER A 31 2.32 -7.66 32.37
CA SER A 31 2.90 -9.00 32.51
C SER A 31 4.26 -9.07 31.82
N SER A 32 5.28 -9.25 32.64
CA SER A 32 6.68 -9.41 32.30
C SER A 32 6.95 -10.77 31.64
N LEU A 33 7.62 -10.79 30.49
CA LEU A 33 8.26 -11.99 29.97
C LEU A 33 9.76 -11.76 29.80
N THR A 34 10.50 -12.70 30.37
CA THR A 34 11.92 -12.74 30.65
C THR A 34 12.79 -12.89 29.41
N LYS A 35 13.91 -12.16 29.39
CA LYS A 35 15.00 -12.28 28.42
C LYS A 35 15.81 -13.55 28.67
N SER A 36 16.04 -14.35 27.62
CA SER A 36 17.12 -15.34 27.58
C SER A 36 18.20 -14.86 26.60
N ASN A 37 19.42 -14.71 27.13
CA ASN A 37 20.64 -14.46 26.37
C ASN A 37 20.96 -15.66 25.47
N ASP A 38 21.34 -15.41 24.23
CA ASP A 38 22.38 -16.21 23.59
C ASP A 38 23.28 -15.36 22.69
N SER A 39 24.55 -15.74 22.67
CA SER A 39 25.70 -14.90 22.34
C SER A 39 26.24 -15.11 20.92
N THR A 40 26.65 -13.99 20.32
CA THR A 40 27.77 -13.82 19.36
C THR A 40 27.76 -14.54 18.00
N LEU A 41 27.46 -13.77 16.96
CA LEU A 41 28.34 -13.63 15.79
C LEU A 41 28.67 -12.14 15.61
N LEU A 42 29.96 -11.81 15.75
CA LEU A 42 30.50 -10.46 15.62
C LEU A 42 30.36 -9.96 14.18
N LEU A 43 29.35 -9.14 13.88
CA LEU A 43 29.43 -8.19 12.77
C LEU A 43 30.22 -6.96 13.23
N GLY A 44 31.25 -6.61 12.47
CA GLY A 44 32.13 -5.49 12.73
C GLY A 44 31.41 -4.15 12.89
N SER A 45 32.06 -3.23 13.60
CA SER A 45 31.60 -1.88 13.92
C SER A 45 30.97 -1.12 12.73
N PRO A 46 29.88 -0.35 12.94
CA PRO A 46 29.13 0.32 11.88
C PRO A 46 29.73 1.67 11.44
N SER A 47 31.06 1.76 11.28
CA SER A 47 31.74 3.04 11.01
C SER A 47 32.62 3.06 9.74
N GLY A 48 32.60 2.02 8.92
CA GLY A 48 33.26 2.06 7.61
C GLY A 48 32.31 2.59 6.55
N TYR A 49 32.67 3.66 5.83
CA TYR A 49 31.99 4.03 4.59
C TYR A 49 32.05 2.83 3.63
N LEU A 50 30.97 2.08 3.55
CA LEU A 50 30.85 0.92 2.69
C LEU A 50 30.95 1.38 1.23
N SER A 51 31.78 0.70 0.43
CA SER A 51 31.92 1.02 -0.99
C SER A 51 30.55 0.93 -1.69
N GLY A 52 30.36 1.72 -2.76
CA GLY A 52 29.12 1.74 -3.53
C GLY A 52 28.72 0.34 -4.04
N GLU A 53 29.68 -0.47 -4.47
CA GLU A 53 29.44 -1.84 -4.93
C GLU A 53 28.90 -2.74 -3.82
N SER A 54 29.46 -2.64 -2.60
CA SER A 54 28.98 -3.43 -1.47
C SER A 54 27.54 -3.07 -1.06
N ARG A 55 27.10 -1.81 -1.23
CA ARG A 55 25.71 -1.40 -0.95
C ARG A 55 24.73 -2.09 -1.91
N ILE A 56 25.10 -2.17 -3.18
CA ILE A 56 24.27 -2.72 -4.24
C ILE A 56 24.16 -4.24 -4.11
N GLU A 57 25.25 -4.93 -3.79
CA GLU A 57 25.22 -6.37 -3.50
C GLU A 57 24.32 -6.68 -2.29
N ARG A 58 24.40 -5.88 -1.22
CA ARG A 58 23.51 -6.05 -0.06
C ARG A 58 22.05 -5.81 -0.39
N ALA A 59 21.73 -4.82 -1.23
CA ALA A 59 20.37 -4.57 -1.69
C ALA A 59 19.78 -5.80 -2.39
N TRP A 60 20.53 -6.41 -3.31
CA TRP A 60 20.10 -7.62 -4.02
C TRP A 60 20.08 -8.87 -3.13
N ALA A 61 21.07 -9.03 -2.25
CA ALA A 61 21.10 -10.14 -1.30
C ALA A 61 19.90 -10.11 -0.35
N HIS A 62 19.54 -8.93 0.15
CA HIS A 62 18.35 -8.74 0.99
C HIS A 62 17.07 -9.01 0.22
N TRP A 63 16.90 -8.43 -0.98
CA TRP A 63 15.73 -8.69 -1.82
C TRP A 63 15.57 -10.18 -2.17
N SER A 64 16.69 -10.86 -2.44
CA SER A 64 16.70 -12.31 -2.72
C SER A 64 16.36 -13.13 -1.48
N LYS A 65 16.85 -12.74 -0.30
CA LYS A 65 16.49 -13.36 0.98
C LYS A 65 14.99 -13.30 1.27
N LEU A 66 14.30 -12.25 0.80
CA LEU A 66 12.85 -12.11 0.92
C LEU A 66 12.07 -12.92 -0.12
N GLY A 67 12.74 -13.66 -1.01
CA GLY A 67 12.09 -14.46 -2.06
C GLY A 67 11.75 -13.69 -3.34
N ARG A 68 12.23 -12.45 -3.48
CA ARG A 68 11.96 -11.55 -4.63
C ARG A 68 10.45 -11.40 -4.93
N PRO A 69 9.64 -10.94 -3.95
CA PRO A 69 8.20 -10.85 -4.10
C PRO A 69 7.83 -9.91 -5.26
N LYS A 70 6.96 -10.38 -6.15
CA LYS A 70 6.47 -9.69 -7.35
C LYS A 70 5.10 -9.05 -7.14
N LEU A 71 4.27 -9.63 -6.27
CA LEU A 71 2.87 -9.20 -6.08
C LEU A 71 2.72 -8.45 -4.76
N ILE A 72 2.62 -7.11 -4.84
CA ILE A 72 2.83 -6.27 -3.67
C ILE A 72 1.63 -5.36 -3.41
N VAL A 73 1.16 -5.31 -2.16
CA VAL A 73 0.11 -4.38 -1.71
C VAL A 73 0.73 -3.00 -1.50
N ALA A 74 0.25 -1.99 -2.23
CA ALA A 74 0.73 -0.62 -2.11
C ALA A 74 0.30 0.06 -0.79
N PRO A 75 1.05 1.07 -0.31
CA PRO A 75 0.68 1.84 0.87
C PRO A 75 -0.53 2.72 0.57
N MET A 76 -1.56 2.62 1.42
CA MET A 76 -2.80 3.40 1.32
C MET A 76 -3.22 3.82 2.74
N VAL A 77 -3.31 5.14 2.97
CA VAL A 77 -3.78 5.69 4.25
C VAL A 77 -5.17 5.13 4.56
N ASP A 78 -5.35 4.63 5.79
CA ASP A 78 -6.57 4.00 6.29
C ASP A 78 -7.10 2.79 5.48
N ASN A 79 -6.29 2.23 4.59
CA ASN A 79 -6.73 1.19 3.65
C ASN A 79 -5.68 0.09 3.38
N SER A 80 -4.62 0.03 4.18
CA SER A 80 -3.55 -0.99 4.08
C SER A 80 -3.06 -1.42 5.45
N GLU A 81 -3.93 -1.34 6.45
CA GLU A 81 -3.75 -1.83 7.81
C GLU A 81 -3.68 -3.37 7.86
N LEU A 82 -3.27 -3.92 9.01
CA LEU A 82 -2.91 -5.33 9.16
C LEU A 82 -4.00 -6.29 8.65
N PRO A 83 -5.29 -6.19 9.09
CA PRO A 83 -6.36 -7.02 8.53
C PRO A 83 -6.41 -7.04 7.01
N PHE A 84 -6.32 -5.88 6.35
CA PHE A 84 -6.37 -5.82 4.89
C PHE A 84 -5.12 -6.44 4.24
N ARG A 85 -3.92 -6.20 4.79
CA ARG A 85 -2.70 -6.86 4.28
C ARG A 85 -2.80 -8.38 4.37
N LEU A 86 -3.29 -8.90 5.50
CA LEU A 86 -3.49 -10.35 5.68
C LEU A 86 -4.54 -10.91 4.73
N LEU A 87 -5.61 -10.15 4.45
CA LEU A 87 -6.60 -10.52 3.44
C LEU A 87 -5.97 -10.63 2.06
N CYS A 88 -5.21 -9.63 1.63
CA CYS A 88 -4.50 -9.69 0.35
C CYS A 88 -3.48 -10.83 0.29
N ARG A 89 -2.77 -11.12 1.40
CA ARG A 89 -1.84 -12.27 1.50
C ARG A 89 -2.56 -13.60 1.35
N LYS A 90 -3.75 -13.75 1.95
CA LYS A 90 -4.62 -14.93 1.76
C LYS A 90 -4.90 -15.18 0.27
N TYR A 91 -4.94 -14.12 -0.53
CA TYR A 91 -5.17 -14.19 -1.97
C TYR A 91 -3.93 -13.86 -2.82
N GLY A 92 -2.73 -14.23 -2.35
CA GLY A 92 -1.53 -14.28 -3.19
C GLY A 92 -0.67 -13.02 -3.20
N ALA A 93 -0.93 -12.00 -2.37
CA ALA A 93 0.05 -10.97 -2.14
C ALA A 93 1.30 -11.55 -1.44
N GLU A 94 2.47 -11.28 -2.00
CA GLU A 94 3.74 -11.82 -1.52
C GLU A 94 4.44 -10.85 -0.56
N ALA A 95 4.24 -9.54 -0.73
CA ALA A 95 4.67 -8.52 0.21
C ALA A 95 3.64 -7.40 0.33
N ALA A 96 3.75 -6.57 1.37
CA ALA A 96 2.82 -5.48 1.59
C ALA A 96 3.48 -4.27 2.24
N TYR A 97 2.90 -3.11 1.99
CA TYR A 97 3.23 -1.87 2.69
C TYR A 97 2.19 -1.58 3.77
N THR A 98 2.61 -0.99 4.89
CA THR A 98 1.69 -0.36 5.86
C THR A 98 0.95 0.83 5.27
N PRO A 99 -0.05 1.40 5.97
CA PRO A 99 -0.47 2.76 5.71
C PRO A 99 0.72 3.72 5.80
N MET A 100 0.63 4.85 5.12
CA MET A 100 1.64 5.91 5.25
C MET A 100 1.55 6.53 6.64
N LEU A 101 2.58 6.33 7.46
CA LEU A 101 2.66 6.83 8.84
C LEU A 101 3.34 8.19 8.89
N HIS A 102 2.84 9.12 9.70
CA HIS A 102 3.49 10.41 9.87
C HIS A 102 4.63 10.31 10.89
N SER A 103 5.90 10.39 10.43
CA SER A 103 7.09 10.20 11.28
C SER A 103 7.07 11.00 12.58
N ARG A 104 6.82 12.31 12.52
CA ARG A 104 6.73 13.18 13.72
C ARG A 104 5.66 12.72 14.72
N ILE A 105 4.42 12.54 14.25
CA ILE A 105 3.31 12.10 15.12
C ILE A 105 3.59 10.69 15.67
N PHE A 106 4.18 9.81 14.86
CA PHE A 106 4.57 8.46 15.27
C PHE A 106 5.60 8.45 16.39
N THR A 107 6.57 9.36 16.33
CA THR A 107 7.58 9.58 17.36
C THR A 107 6.98 10.15 18.64
N GLU A 108 6.21 11.22 18.52
CA GLU A 108 5.72 12.03 19.65
C GLU A 108 4.47 11.45 20.34
N ASN A 109 3.64 10.69 19.62
CA ASN A 109 2.34 10.25 20.10
C ASN A 109 2.20 8.72 20.07
N GLU A 110 2.29 8.11 21.24
CA GLU A 110 2.13 6.66 21.42
C GLU A 110 0.75 6.15 21.02
N LYS A 111 -0.31 6.89 21.32
CA LYS A 111 -1.67 6.50 20.93
C LYS A 111 -1.80 6.41 19.41
N TYR A 112 -1.28 7.41 18.67
CA TYR A 112 -1.24 7.36 17.21
C TYR A 112 -0.47 6.13 16.72
N ARG A 113 0.73 5.91 17.26
CA ARG A 113 1.56 4.76 16.89
C ARG A 113 0.84 3.42 17.09
N ASN A 114 0.22 3.21 18.25
CA ASN A 114 -0.44 1.95 18.57
C ASN A 114 -1.75 1.73 17.78
N MET A 115 -2.42 2.82 17.35
CA MET A 115 -3.64 2.74 16.53
C MET A 115 -3.34 2.51 15.04
N GLU A 116 -2.30 3.15 14.51
CA GLU A 116 -2.04 3.17 13.05
C GLU A 116 -1.03 2.11 12.61
N PHE A 117 -0.19 1.61 13.51
CA PHE A 117 0.80 0.59 13.21
C PHE A 117 0.61 -0.66 14.07
N THR A 118 0.15 -1.71 13.40
CA THR A 118 0.09 -3.08 13.93
C THR A 118 0.66 -4.05 12.90
N THR A 119 1.25 -5.14 13.37
CA THR A 119 1.76 -6.24 12.54
C THR A 119 1.75 -7.56 13.31
N CYS A 120 2.00 -8.67 12.62
CA CYS A 120 2.14 -10.01 13.20
C CYS A 120 3.19 -10.82 12.41
N GLN A 121 3.50 -12.03 12.86
CA GLN A 121 4.55 -12.85 12.25
C GLN A 121 4.28 -13.20 10.78
N GLU A 122 3.01 -13.41 10.44
CA GLU A 122 2.53 -13.75 9.10
C GLU A 122 2.51 -12.56 8.14
N ASP A 123 2.74 -11.33 8.63
CA ASP A 123 2.66 -10.11 7.84
C ASP A 123 3.99 -9.74 7.18
N ARG A 124 4.89 -10.71 6.94
CA ARG A 124 6.19 -10.49 6.30
C ARG A 124 6.27 -11.16 4.91
N PRO A 125 7.00 -10.58 3.94
CA PRO A 125 7.80 -9.35 4.03
C PRO A 125 6.98 -8.05 4.12
N LEU A 126 7.38 -7.14 5.01
CA LEU A 126 6.68 -5.89 5.33
C LEU A 126 7.54 -4.65 5.04
N PHE A 127 6.93 -3.67 4.37
CA PHE A 127 7.48 -2.33 4.18
C PHE A 127 6.73 -1.35 5.09
N VAL A 128 7.42 -0.74 6.05
CA VAL A 128 6.81 0.29 6.90
C VAL A 128 7.09 1.66 6.31
N GLN A 129 6.04 2.28 5.78
CA GLN A 129 6.17 3.56 5.06
C GLN A 129 5.93 4.75 5.97
N PHE A 130 6.85 5.70 5.95
CA PHE A 130 6.71 7.00 6.58
C PHE A 130 6.57 8.14 5.57
N CYS A 131 5.80 9.17 5.92
CA CYS A 131 6.05 10.52 5.45
C CYS A 131 6.90 11.28 6.47
N ALA A 132 7.84 12.08 5.97
CA ALA A 132 8.77 12.86 6.77
C ALA A 132 9.28 14.06 5.98
N ASN A 133 9.85 15.03 6.69
CA ASN A 133 10.57 16.16 6.13
C ASN A 133 11.77 16.58 7.01
N ASP A 134 12.12 15.76 7.99
CA ASP A 134 13.20 15.97 8.94
C ASP A 134 13.98 14.65 9.09
N PRO A 135 15.30 14.63 8.78
CA PRO A 135 16.10 13.40 8.84
C PRO A 135 16.18 12.75 10.23
N ASP A 136 16.27 13.56 11.29
CA ASP A 136 16.45 13.05 12.65
C ASP A 136 15.14 12.48 13.18
N VAL A 137 14.02 13.17 12.93
CA VAL A 137 12.68 12.69 13.30
C VAL A 137 12.34 11.39 12.58
N LEU A 138 12.66 11.28 11.28
CA LEU A 138 12.44 10.02 10.56
C LEU A 138 13.29 8.89 11.12
N LEU A 139 14.58 9.13 11.40
CA LEU A 139 15.46 8.10 11.98
C LEU A 139 14.93 7.60 13.31
N GLU A 140 14.41 8.49 14.16
CA GLU A 140 13.83 8.13 15.44
C GLU A 140 12.55 7.29 15.28
N ALA A 141 11.68 7.63 14.33
CA ALA A 141 10.49 6.85 14.02
C ALA A 141 10.85 5.46 13.44
N ALA A 142 11.84 5.42 12.54
CA ALA A 142 12.30 4.21 11.87
C ALA A 142 12.88 3.17 12.84
N ARG A 143 13.69 3.62 13.82
CA ARG A 143 14.25 2.74 14.86
C ARG A 143 13.19 2.01 15.70
N ARG A 144 11.99 2.59 15.84
CA ARG A 144 10.89 1.96 16.57
C ARG A 144 10.23 0.81 15.79
N VAL A 145 10.32 0.81 14.46
CA VAL A 145 9.67 -0.20 13.60
C VAL A 145 10.64 -1.20 12.99
N GLU A 146 11.94 -0.93 13.06
CA GLU A 146 13.01 -1.74 12.49
C GLU A 146 12.93 -3.25 12.88
N PRO A 147 12.67 -3.64 14.14
CA PRO A 147 12.52 -5.06 14.48
C PRO A 147 11.30 -5.74 13.83
N TYR A 148 10.34 -4.96 13.35
CA TYR A 148 9.03 -5.42 12.92
C TYR A 148 8.84 -5.38 11.40
N CYS A 149 9.85 -4.95 10.63
CA CYS A 149 9.75 -4.81 9.17
C CYS A 149 10.98 -5.32 8.42
N ASP A 150 10.86 -5.42 7.10
CA ASP A 150 11.92 -5.84 6.18
C ASP A 150 12.49 -4.67 5.39
N TYR A 151 11.73 -3.56 5.32
CA TYR A 151 12.17 -2.27 4.82
C TYR A 151 11.51 -1.14 5.61
N VAL A 152 12.29 -0.09 5.87
CA VAL A 152 11.74 1.24 6.19
C VAL A 152 11.62 2.00 4.88
N ASP A 153 10.42 2.42 4.52
CA ASP A 153 10.14 3.11 3.26
C ASP A 153 9.87 4.60 3.47
N LEU A 154 10.47 5.44 2.62
CA LEU A 154 10.16 6.87 2.57
C LEU A 154 9.17 7.19 1.44
N ASN A 155 8.01 7.74 1.81
CA ASN A 155 7.04 8.25 0.85
C ASN A 155 7.54 9.58 0.23
N LEU A 156 7.79 9.54 -1.07
CA LEU A 156 8.18 10.68 -1.91
C LEU A 156 7.21 10.85 -3.09
N GLY A 157 5.98 10.34 -2.96
CA GLY A 157 5.03 10.21 -4.07
C GLY A 157 3.60 10.64 -3.77
N CYS A 158 3.22 10.87 -2.52
CA CYS A 158 1.87 11.31 -2.15
C CYS A 158 1.61 12.74 -2.66
N PRO A 159 0.62 12.97 -3.55
CA PRO A 159 0.35 14.29 -4.13
C PRO A 159 -0.82 15.02 -3.44
N GLN A 160 -1.29 14.51 -2.30
CA GLN A 160 -2.51 14.99 -1.63
C GLN A 160 -2.32 16.36 -0.97
N ARG A 161 -3.43 17.08 -0.77
CA ARG A 161 -3.41 18.42 -0.14
C ARG A 161 -2.77 18.40 1.25
N ILE A 162 -2.95 17.32 2.01
CA ILE A 162 -2.34 17.17 3.34
C ILE A 162 -0.81 17.05 3.25
N ALA A 163 -0.29 16.34 2.24
CA ALA A 163 1.15 16.26 1.98
C ALA A 163 1.75 17.61 1.56
N ARG A 164 0.99 18.41 0.79
CA ARG A 164 1.37 19.79 0.48
C ARG A 164 1.49 20.64 1.74
N ARG A 165 0.47 20.59 2.59
CA ARG A 165 0.42 21.38 3.84
C ARG A 165 1.52 20.98 4.82
N GLY A 166 1.84 19.69 4.92
CA GLY A 166 2.91 19.19 5.77
C GLY A 166 4.31 19.17 5.12
N ASN A 167 4.45 19.62 3.87
CA ASN A 167 5.69 19.60 3.10
C ASN A 167 6.40 18.23 3.10
N TYR A 168 5.68 17.17 2.72
CA TYR A 168 6.21 15.81 2.57
C TYR A 168 5.67 15.14 1.29
N GLY A 169 6.04 13.88 1.03
CA GLY A 169 5.56 13.16 -0.15
C GLY A 169 6.10 13.76 -1.45
N ALA A 170 5.24 13.90 -2.47
CA ALA A 170 5.65 14.44 -3.78
C ALA A 170 6.04 15.93 -3.75
N PHE A 171 5.82 16.64 -2.65
CA PHE A 171 6.22 18.05 -2.50
C PHE A 171 7.69 18.22 -2.10
N LEU A 172 8.33 17.15 -1.62
CA LEU A 172 9.78 17.15 -1.44
C LEU A 172 10.56 17.09 -2.75
N MET A 173 9.90 16.77 -3.87
CA MET A 173 10.50 16.83 -5.20
C MET A 173 11.01 18.24 -5.54
N ASP A 174 10.49 19.28 -4.88
CA ASP A 174 10.92 20.67 -5.03
C ASP A 174 12.20 20.99 -4.20
N ASN A 175 12.66 20.07 -3.34
CA ASN A 175 13.86 20.21 -2.50
C ASN A 175 14.65 18.89 -2.43
N LEU A 176 15.31 18.55 -3.54
CA LEU A 176 16.13 17.34 -3.66
C LEU A 176 17.29 17.25 -2.64
N PRO A 177 17.98 18.34 -2.26
CA PRO A 177 18.99 18.28 -1.20
C PRO A 177 18.45 17.76 0.13
N LEU A 178 17.23 18.16 0.52
CA LEU A 178 16.58 17.64 1.73
C LEU A 178 16.24 16.15 1.58
N VAL A 179 15.69 15.74 0.43
CA VAL A 179 15.41 14.31 0.17
C VAL A 179 16.66 13.46 0.33
N LYS A 180 17.76 13.89 -0.30
CA LYS A 180 19.07 13.24 -0.19
C LYS A 180 19.51 13.12 1.27
N ALA A 181 19.46 14.21 2.03
CA ALA A 181 19.87 14.22 3.44
C ALA A 181 19.03 13.27 4.31
N ILE A 182 17.72 13.18 4.06
CA ILE A 182 16.83 12.25 4.76
C ILE A 182 17.26 10.80 4.47
N VAL A 183 17.39 10.43 3.19
CA VAL A 183 17.74 9.06 2.78
C VAL A 183 19.14 8.66 3.27
N GLU A 184 20.14 9.53 3.12
CA GLU A 184 21.50 9.28 3.62
C GLU A 184 21.54 9.04 5.13
N LYS A 185 20.78 9.85 5.89
CA LYS A 185 20.71 9.73 7.34
C LYS A 185 20.13 8.38 7.75
N VAL A 186 18.99 7.97 7.20
CA VAL A 186 18.37 6.71 7.59
C VAL A 186 19.14 5.49 7.09
N ALA A 187 19.64 5.52 5.85
CA ALA A 187 20.39 4.39 5.28
C ALA A 187 21.72 4.14 5.99
N SER A 188 22.32 5.17 6.59
CA SER A 188 23.59 5.03 7.33
C SER A 188 23.40 4.62 8.79
N ASN A 189 22.18 4.67 9.34
CA ASN A 189 21.93 4.50 10.78
C ASN A 189 20.90 3.40 11.12
N LEU A 190 20.33 2.75 10.10
CA LEU A 190 19.45 1.60 10.25
C LEU A 190 20.17 0.32 9.78
N GLN A 191 19.86 -0.78 10.44
CA GLN A 191 20.24 -2.15 10.05
C GLN A 191 19.30 -2.71 8.99
N VAL A 192 18.00 -2.38 9.08
CA VAL A 192 17.02 -2.72 8.03
C VAL A 192 17.24 -1.82 6.81
N PRO A 193 17.22 -2.36 5.57
CA PRO A 193 17.40 -1.54 4.38
C PRO A 193 16.31 -0.48 4.20
N VAL A 194 16.69 0.63 3.59
CA VAL A 194 15.77 1.74 3.28
C VAL A 194 15.26 1.59 1.85
N SER A 195 13.96 1.70 1.65
CA SER A 195 13.33 1.85 0.33
C SER A 195 12.72 3.24 0.16
N CYS A 196 12.44 3.61 -1.08
CA CYS A 196 11.73 4.85 -1.40
C CYS A 196 10.60 4.57 -2.38
N LYS A 197 9.51 5.34 -2.27
CA LYS A 197 8.41 5.32 -3.23
C LYS A 197 8.19 6.69 -3.86
N ILE A 198 8.41 6.82 -5.16
CA ILE A 198 8.36 8.09 -5.89
C ILE A 198 7.22 8.18 -6.90
N ARG A 199 6.97 9.40 -7.38
CA ARG A 199 6.32 9.70 -8.67
C ARG A 199 7.36 10.19 -9.67
N VAL A 200 7.05 10.14 -10.96
CA VAL A 200 7.93 10.65 -12.02
C VAL A 200 7.86 12.17 -12.13
N PHE A 201 8.91 12.81 -12.63
CA PHE A 201 8.87 14.20 -13.08
C PHE A 201 8.25 14.28 -14.49
N PRO A 202 7.75 15.45 -14.92
CA PRO A 202 7.31 15.65 -16.31
C PRO A 202 8.43 15.38 -17.32
N ASN A 203 9.68 15.72 -16.97
CA ASN A 203 10.85 15.40 -17.76
C ASN A 203 11.45 14.04 -17.32
N LEU A 204 11.72 13.17 -18.29
CA LEU A 204 12.27 11.84 -18.01
C LEU A 204 13.69 11.89 -17.43
N GLN A 205 14.53 12.80 -17.92
CA GLN A 205 15.91 12.92 -17.45
C GLN A 205 15.97 13.40 -15.99
N ASP A 206 15.04 14.27 -15.58
CA ASP A 206 14.91 14.67 -14.18
C ASP A 206 14.50 13.48 -13.31
N THR A 207 13.60 12.63 -13.80
CA THR A 207 13.21 11.37 -13.12
C THR A 207 14.40 10.44 -12.93
N ILE A 208 15.20 10.23 -13.99
CA ILE A 208 16.40 9.37 -13.93
C ILE A 208 17.45 9.95 -12.96
N THR A 209 17.67 11.26 -13.03
CA THR A 209 18.63 11.96 -12.16
C THR A 209 18.19 11.87 -10.70
N TYR A 210 16.91 12.05 -10.43
CA TYR A 210 16.33 11.89 -9.10
C TYR A 210 16.48 10.46 -8.58
N ALA A 211 16.17 9.46 -9.41
CA ALA A 211 16.30 8.06 -9.05
C ALA A 211 17.75 7.67 -8.69
N ARG A 212 18.74 8.12 -9.49
CA ARG A 212 20.17 7.89 -9.21
C ARG A 212 20.62 8.56 -7.92
N MET A 213 20.15 9.78 -7.67
CA MET A 213 20.43 10.48 -6.41
C MET A 213 19.93 9.68 -5.19
N LEU A 214 18.75 9.05 -5.28
CA LEU A 214 18.22 8.20 -4.21
C LEU A 214 19.08 6.94 -4.01
N GLU A 215 19.49 6.27 -5.09
CA GLU A 215 20.42 5.13 -5.04
C GLU A 215 21.75 5.51 -4.39
N ASP A 216 22.38 6.62 -4.82
CA ASP A 216 23.64 7.11 -4.27
C ASP A 216 23.54 7.45 -2.77
N ALA A 217 22.38 7.99 -2.36
CA ALA A 217 22.05 8.29 -0.98
C ALA A 217 21.88 7.04 -0.09
N GLY A 218 21.78 5.84 -0.68
CA GLY A 218 21.67 4.57 0.05
C GLY A 218 20.30 3.91 -0.01
N CYS A 219 19.38 4.39 -0.85
CA CYS A 219 18.16 3.66 -1.16
C CYS A 219 18.52 2.26 -1.72
N SER A 220 17.94 1.22 -1.13
CA SER A 220 18.20 -0.19 -1.47
C SER A 220 17.10 -0.81 -2.35
N LEU A 221 15.94 -0.15 -2.48
CA LEU A 221 14.86 -0.55 -3.37
C LEU A 221 14.02 0.68 -3.73
N LEU A 222 13.70 0.85 -5.01
CA LEU A 222 12.89 1.99 -5.48
C LEU A 222 11.55 1.54 -6.09
N ALA A 223 10.44 1.97 -5.50
CA ALA A 223 9.11 1.83 -6.10
C ALA A 223 8.74 3.10 -6.88
N VAL A 224 8.37 2.96 -8.15
CA VAL A 224 8.07 4.08 -9.05
C VAL A 224 6.60 4.06 -9.46
N HIS A 225 5.85 5.09 -9.08
CA HIS A 225 4.55 5.35 -9.68
C HIS A 225 4.72 6.12 -10.99
N GLY A 226 4.30 5.54 -12.11
CA GLY A 226 4.50 6.12 -13.46
C GLY A 226 3.66 7.37 -13.80
N ARG A 227 3.20 8.13 -12.81
CA ARG A 227 2.45 9.38 -13.01
C ARG A 227 3.18 10.51 -12.32
N THR A 228 3.07 11.71 -12.86
CA THR A 228 3.58 12.92 -12.24
C THR A 228 2.78 13.29 -10.99
N ARG A 229 3.29 14.23 -10.18
CA ARG A 229 2.59 14.78 -9.01
C ARG A 229 1.18 15.29 -9.35
N ASP A 230 1.03 15.92 -10.51
CA ASP A 230 -0.20 16.61 -10.89
C ASP A 230 -1.22 15.68 -11.58
N GLU A 231 -0.77 14.52 -12.09
CA GLU A 231 -1.61 13.44 -12.64
C GLU A 231 -2.20 12.56 -11.53
N LYS A 232 -3.14 13.13 -10.76
CA LYS A 232 -3.79 12.46 -9.63
C LYS A 232 -4.89 11.50 -10.09
N ASP A 233 -5.62 11.85 -11.14
CA ASP A 233 -6.78 11.09 -11.62
C ASP A 233 -6.34 9.88 -12.47
N GLY A 234 -6.41 8.69 -11.89
CA GLY A 234 -6.04 7.45 -12.56
C GLY A 234 -7.01 6.94 -13.63
N LYS A 235 -8.17 7.58 -13.80
CA LYS A 235 -9.08 7.34 -14.91
C LYS A 235 -8.69 8.16 -16.14
N LYS A 236 -8.15 9.38 -15.92
CA LYS A 236 -7.68 10.27 -17.00
C LYS A 236 -6.25 9.98 -17.43
N PHE A 237 -5.37 9.68 -16.48
CA PHE A 237 -3.94 9.53 -16.74
C PHE A 237 -3.49 8.09 -16.51
N ARG A 238 -2.99 7.44 -17.57
CA ARG A 238 -2.34 6.13 -17.45
C ARG A 238 -0.93 6.32 -16.90
N ALA A 239 -0.46 5.36 -16.10
CA ALA A 239 0.92 5.31 -15.66
C ALA A 239 1.83 5.05 -16.87
N ASN A 240 2.86 5.88 -17.01
CA ASN A 240 3.89 5.77 -18.02
C ASN A 240 4.88 4.66 -17.62
N TRP A 241 4.62 3.43 -18.07
CA TRP A 241 5.51 2.30 -17.85
C TRP A 241 6.85 2.43 -18.58
N SER A 242 6.92 3.15 -19.70
CA SER A 242 8.20 3.44 -20.38
C SER A 242 9.13 4.28 -19.50
N ALA A 243 8.60 5.25 -18.75
CA ALA A 243 9.38 6.01 -17.76
C ALA A 243 9.90 5.11 -16.62
N ILE A 244 9.08 4.16 -16.16
CA ILE A 244 9.49 3.17 -15.15
C ILE A 244 10.60 2.27 -15.70
N SER A 245 10.47 1.77 -16.93
CA SER A 245 11.49 0.97 -17.63
C SER A 245 12.82 1.73 -17.74
N ALA A 246 12.76 3.01 -18.10
CA ALA A 246 13.96 3.86 -18.16
C ALA A 246 14.63 4.03 -16.79
N VAL A 247 13.85 4.16 -15.70
CA VAL A 247 14.41 4.18 -14.33
C VAL A 247 15.02 2.82 -13.99
N LYS A 248 14.34 1.71 -14.26
CA LYS A 248 14.85 0.35 -14.03
C LYS A 248 16.19 0.11 -14.73
N ASN A 249 16.34 0.59 -15.97
CA ASN A 249 17.58 0.47 -16.74
C ASN A 249 18.70 1.40 -16.24
N ALA A 250 18.35 2.48 -15.56
CA ALA A 250 19.32 3.47 -15.08
C ALA A 250 19.89 3.16 -13.68
N LEU A 251 19.22 2.29 -12.92
CA LEU A 251 19.59 1.92 -11.55
C LEU A 251 20.22 0.52 -11.48
N ARG A 252 20.97 0.30 -10.41
CA ARG A 252 21.62 -0.97 -10.07
C ARG A 252 20.93 -1.71 -8.93
N ILE A 253 19.99 -1.08 -8.21
CA ILE A 253 19.14 -1.69 -7.17
C ILE A 253 17.82 -2.27 -7.73
N PRO A 254 17.09 -3.12 -6.97
CA PRO A 254 15.73 -3.53 -7.31
C PRO A 254 14.78 -2.34 -7.54
N VAL A 255 13.97 -2.43 -8.59
CA VAL A 255 12.94 -1.43 -8.92
C VAL A 255 11.59 -2.12 -8.98
N LEU A 256 10.55 -1.48 -8.45
CA LEU A 256 9.17 -1.95 -8.48
C LEU A 256 8.30 -0.95 -9.27
N ALA A 257 7.35 -1.45 -10.06
CA ALA A 257 6.40 -0.61 -10.78
C ALA A 257 5.11 -0.39 -9.99
N ASN A 258 4.51 0.79 -10.11
CA ASN A 258 3.19 1.07 -9.56
C ASN A 258 2.35 1.92 -10.53
N GLY A 259 1.05 1.61 -10.56
CA GLY A 259 0.05 2.32 -11.35
C GLY A 259 -0.49 1.46 -12.49
N ASN A 260 -1.82 1.44 -12.61
CA ASN A 260 -2.56 0.69 -13.64
C ASN A 260 -2.38 -0.85 -13.58
N ILE A 261 -2.21 -1.43 -12.39
CA ILE A 261 -2.29 -2.88 -12.16
C ILE A 261 -3.71 -3.21 -11.67
N ARG A 262 -4.55 -3.81 -12.51
CA ARG A 262 -5.98 -4.03 -12.23
C ARG A 262 -6.45 -5.48 -12.33
N HIS A 263 -5.66 -6.32 -12.99
CA HIS A 263 -5.84 -7.77 -13.07
C HIS A 263 -4.48 -8.42 -13.38
N MET A 264 -4.42 -9.75 -13.41
CA MET A 264 -3.16 -10.47 -13.59
C MET A 264 -2.49 -10.21 -14.94
N GLU A 265 -3.20 -9.94 -16.04
CA GLU A 265 -2.51 -9.56 -17.30
C GLU A 265 -1.78 -8.24 -17.17
N ASP A 266 -2.31 -7.25 -16.44
CA ASP A 266 -1.58 -6.02 -16.21
C ASP A 266 -0.27 -6.29 -15.45
N VAL A 267 -0.27 -7.25 -14.52
CA VAL A 267 0.94 -7.70 -13.83
C VAL A 267 1.95 -8.24 -14.83
N HIS A 268 1.54 -9.20 -15.68
CA HIS A 268 2.42 -9.83 -16.67
C HIS A 268 2.96 -8.82 -17.68
N ASN A 269 2.08 -7.99 -18.25
CA ASN A 269 2.44 -6.97 -19.23
C ASN A 269 3.39 -5.94 -18.61
N CYS A 270 3.10 -5.45 -17.40
CA CYS A 270 3.97 -4.48 -16.72
C CYS A 270 5.37 -5.07 -16.47
N LEU A 271 5.46 -6.31 -15.96
CA LEU A 271 6.75 -6.98 -15.73
C LEU A 271 7.52 -7.17 -17.04
N GLN A 272 6.84 -7.58 -18.12
CA GLN A 272 7.46 -7.78 -19.44
C GLN A 272 7.96 -6.46 -20.06
N GLU A 273 7.13 -5.41 -20.05
CA GLU A 273 7.46 -4.13 -20.67
C GLU A 273 8.53 -3.33 -19.91
N THR A 274 8.56 -3.47 -18.58
CA THR A 274 9.42 -2.64 -17.72
C THR A 274 10.66 -3.35 -17.20
N GLY A 275 10.67 -4.69 -17.16
CA GLY A 275 11.76 -5.47 -16.59
C GLY A 275 11.97 -5.27 -15.09
N VAL A 276 10.98 -4.71 -14.38
CA VAL A 276 11.02 -4.50 -12.92
C VAL A 276 10.92 -5.81 -12.15
N GLU A 277 11.29 -5.77 -10.87
CA GLU A 277 11.31 -6.96 -10.00
C GLU A 277 9.93 -7.34 -9.46
N GLY A 278 8.97 -6.42 -9.52
CA GLY A 278 7.64 -6.62 -8.96
C GLY A 278 6.74 -5.42 -9.22
N VAL A 279 5.45 -5.60 -8.95
CA VAL A 279 4.42 -4.58 -9.14
C VAL A 279 3.64 -4.35 -7.86
N LEU A 280 3.29 -3.08 -7.64
CA LEU A 280 2.41 -2.66 -6.56
C LEU A 280 1.01 -2.41 -7.13
N SER A 281 0.00 -3.03 -6.53
CA SER A 281 -1.41 -2.68 -6.73
C SER A 281 -1.96 -1.92 -5.53
N ALA A 282 -2.84 -0.95 -5.78
CA ALA A 282 -3.38 -0.03 -4.77
C ALA A 282 -4.91 -0.07 -4.76
N GLU A 283 -5.56 0.98 -5.27
CA GLU A 283 -7.02 1.16 -5.23
C GLU A 283 -7.82 -0.05 -5.74
N THR A 284 -7.33 -0.76 -6.76
CA THR A 284 -8.02 -1.95 -7.27
C THR A 284 -8.16 -3.06 -6.23
N LEU A 285 -7.19 -3.21 -5.32
CA LEU A 285 -7.26 -4.21 -4.25
C LEU A 285 -8.39 -3.90 -3.27
N LEU A 286 -8.79 -2.63 -3.10
CA LEU A 286 -9.87 -2.27 -2.18
C LEU A 286 -11.23 -2.80 -2.63
N GLU A 287 -11.43 -2.95 -3.94
CA GLU A 287 -12.63 -3.54 -4.53
C GLU A 287 -12.47 -5.05 -4.76
N ASN A 288 -11.24 -5.52 -4.97
CA ASN A 288 -10.92 -6.93 -5.21
C ASN A 288 -9.58 -7.31 -4.56
N PRO A 289 -9.58 -7.66 -3.25
CA PRO A 289 -8.39 -8.16 -2.56
C PRO A 289 -7.87 -9.47 -3.14
N ALA A 290 -8.70 -10.18 -3.92
CA ALA A 290 -8.39 -11.46 -4.55
C ALA A 290 -7.74 -11.34 -5.94
N LEU A 291 -7.41 -10.12 -6.37
CA LEU A 291 -6.79 -9.85 -7.67
C LEU A 291 -5.56 -10.72 -7.95
N PHE A 292 -4.67 -10.86 -6.97
CA PHE A 292 -3.42 -11.61 -7.14
C PHE A 292 -3.61 -13.14 -7.21
N ALA A 293 -4.77 -13.64 -6.82
CA ALA A 293 -5.18 -15.03 -7.05
C ALA A 293 -5.88 -15.21 -8.42
N GLY A 294 -5.90 -14.18 -9.27
CA GLY A 294 -6.46 -14.22 -10.62
C GLY A 294 -7.95 -13.89 -10.73
N PHE A 295 -8.59 -13.51 -9.62
CA PHE A 295 -9.98 -13.09 -9.61
C PHE A 295 -10.17 -11.71 -10.25
N ARG A 296 -11.30 -11.52 -10.92
CA ARG A 296 -11.70 -10.27 -11.60
C ARG A 296 -13.08 -9.83 -11.15
N THR A 297 -13.29 -8.52 -11.12
CA THR A 297 -14.66 -7.97 -11.10
C THR A 297 -15.28 -8.04 -12.49
N ALA A 298 -16.61 -7.94 -12.59
CA ALA A 298 -17.34 -8.01 -13.86
C ALA A 298 -16.88 -6.96 -14.89
N GLN A 299 -16.40 -5.80 -14.44
CA GLN A 299 -15.87 -4.77 -15.33
C GLN A 299 -14.68 -5.26 -16.18
N TRP A 300 -13.87 -6.17 -15.62
CA TRP A 300 -12.66 -6.69 -16.27
C TRP A 300 -12.86 -8.04 -16.96
N THR A 301 -14.11 -8.51 -17.06
CA THR A 301 -14.50 -9.63 -17.92
C THR A 301 -15.15 -9.16 -19.22
N ALA A 302 -15.84 -8.01 -19.19
CA ALA A 302 -16.46 -7.39 -20.35
C ALA A 302 -15.40 -6.91 -21.36
N GLY A 303 -15.25 -7.63 -22.47
CA GLY A 303 -14.31 -7.30 -23.56
C GLY A 303 -13.11 -8.25 -23.69
N CYS A 304 -13.01 -9.29 -22.85
CA CYS A 304 -12.09 -10.39 -23.10
C CYS A 304 -12.66 -11.33 -24.17
N GLU A 305 -11.88 -11.65 -25.21
CA GLU A 305 -12.25 -12.64 -26.24
C GLU A 305 -12.36 -14.07 -25.66
N GLU A 306 -11.72 -14.30 -24.51
CA GLU A 306 -11.73 -15.58 -23.80
C GLU A 306 -12.83 -15.66 -22.74
N SER A 307 -13.41 -16.85 -22.59
CA SER A 307 -14.46 -17.12 -21.61
C SER A 307 -13.95 -16.94 -20.17
N SER A 308 -14.81 -16.38 -19.34
CA SER A 308 -14.61 -16.25 -17.90
C SER A 308 -15.74 -16.98 -17.19
N ARG A 309 -15.41 -17.71 -16.12
CA ARG A 309 -16.38 -18.43 -15.29
C ARG A 309 -16.52 -17.81 -13.91
N ASP A 310 -17.63 -18.09 -13.24
CA ASP A 310 -17.81 -17.75 -11.83
C ASP A 310 -16.71 -18.43 -11.00
N GLY A 311 -16.00 -17.62 -10.21
CA GLY A 311 -14.93 -18.06 -9.33
C GLY A 311 -15.40 -18.67 -8.02
N ASN A 312 -16.72 -18.71 -7.79
CA ASN A 312 -17.36 -19.11 -6.53
C ASN A 312 -16.86 -18.29 -5.32
N LEU A 313 -16.58 -17.01 -5.54
CA LEU A 313 -16.20 -16.04 -4.52
C LEU A 313 -16.97 -14.75 -4.77
N ASP A 314 -17.66 -14.23 -3.75
CA ASP A 314 -18.41 -12.98 -3.81
C ASP A 314 -17.70 -11.83 -3.07
N GLN A 315 -18.00 -10.58 -3.45
CA GLN A 315 -17.60 -9.39 -2.69
C GLN A 315 -18.01 -9.44 -1.20
N ALA A 316 -19.18 -10.00 -0.89
CA ALA A 316 -19.65 -10.20 0.49
C ALA A 316 -18.80 -11.22 1.26
N ASP A 317 -18.30 -12.26 0.60
CA ASP A 317 -17.42 -13.25 1.23
C ASP A 317 -16.07 -12.64 1.60
N LEU A 318 -15.55 -11.76 0.73
CA LEU A 318 -14.34 -10.99 1.01
C LEU A 318 -14.53 -10.04 2.21
N LEU A 319 -15.69 -9.39 2.32
CA LEU A 319 -15.98 -8.57 3.51
C LEU A 319 -16.05 -9.44 4.76
N VAL A 320 -16.71 -10.60 4.72
CA VAL A 320 -16.79 -11.50 5.87
C VAL A 320 -15.40 -11.95 6.32
N ASP A 321 -14.52 -12.29 5.39
CA ASP A 321 -13.11 -12.63 5.68
C ASP A 321 -12.36 -11.44 6.31
N TYR A 322 -12.55 -10.23 5.77
CA TYR A 322 -11.97 -9.01 6.33
C TYR A 322 -12.44 -8.73 7.75
N LEU A 323 -13.74 -8.89 8.04
CA LEU A 323 -14.31 -8.66 9.37
C LEU A 323 -13.75 -9.63 10.41
N LYS A 324 -13.58 -10.92 10.06
CA LYS A 324 -12.93 -11.91 10.93
C LYS A 324 -11.50 -11.51 11.28
N LEU A 325 -10.77 -10.95 10.32
CA LEU A 325 -9.42 -10.44 10.55
C LEU A 325 -9.44 -9.19 11.43
N CYS A 326 -10.43 -8.30 11.29
CA CYS A 326 -10.61 -7.14 12.16
C CYS A 326 -10.98 -7.52 13.61
N GLU A 327 -11.75 -8.59 13.81
CA GLU A 327 -12.04 -9.11 15.15
C GLU A 327 -10.77 -9.64 15.82
N LYS A 328 -9.93 -10.36 15.06
CA LYS A 328 -8.65 -10.89 15.56
C LYS A 328 -7.60 -9.80 15.79
N TYR A 329 -7.56 -8.81 14.91
CA TYR A 329 -6.62 -7.70 14.92
C TYR A 329 -7.38 -6.37 14.86
N PRO A 330 -7.79 -5.83 16.03
CA PRO A 330 -8.59 -4.61 16.08
C PRO A 330 -7.91 -3.42 15.41
N VAL A 331 -8.71 -2.67 14.66
CA VAL A 331 -8.29 -1.44 13.96
C VAL A 331 -9.35 -0.34 14.16
N PRO A 332 -9.01 0.93 13.95
CA PRO A 332 -9.99 2.02 14.01
C PRO A 332 -11.20 1.77 13.10
N TRP A 333 -12.42 1.96 13.64
CA TRP A 333 -13.68 1.76 12.90
C TRP A 333 -13.79 2.54 11.58
N ARG A 334 -13.06 3.66 11.45
CA ARG A 334 -13.01 4.42 10.20
C ARG A 334 -12.40 3.62 9.03
N MET A 335 -11.41 2.77 9.30
CA MET A 335 -10.80 1.89 8.29
C MET A 335 -11.80 0.80 7.89
N ILE A 336 -12.47 0.17 8.86
CA ILE A 336 -13.52 -0.83 8.61
C ILE A 336 -14.64 -0.21 7.76
N ARG A 337 -15.10 0.99 8.11
CA ARG A 337 -16.13 1.70 7.35
C ARG A 337 -15.72 1.95 5.90
N SER A 338 -14.48 2.38 5.68
CA SER A 338 -13.91 2.56 4.33
C SER A 338 -13.96 1.25 3.53
N HIS A 339 -13.46 0.15 4.10
CA HIS A 339 -13.43 -1.15 3.41
C HIS A 339 -14.81 -1.71 3.11
N VAL A 340 -15.80 -1.53 3.98
CA VAL A 340 -17.20 -1.91 3.69
C VAL A 340 -17.70 -1.19 2.44
N HIS A 341 -17.45 0.12 2.31
CA HIS A 341 -17.84 0.87 1.11
C HIS A 341 -17.14 0.40 -0.16
N LYS A 342 -15.87 -0.01 -0.06
CA LYS A 342 -15.07 -0.43 -1.21
C LYS A 342 -15.44 -1.84 -1.67
N LEU A 343 -15.53 -2.77 -0.73
CA LEU A 343 -15.86 -4.17 -1.01
C LEU A 343 -17.31 -4.33 -1.46
N LEU A 344 -18.26 -3.63 -0.84
CA LEU A 344 -19.69 -3.70 -1.20
C LEU A 344 -20.14 -2.59 -2.16
N GLY A 345 -19.21 -1.93 -2.86
CA GLY A 345 -19.52 -0.78 -3.70
C GLY A 345 -20.58 -1.08 -4.76
N ASP A 346 -20.53 -2.26 -5.40
CA ASP A 346 -21.49 -2.66 -6.44
C ASP A 346 -22.85 -3.07 -5.84
N TRP A 347 -22.81 -3.80 -4.73
CA TRP A 347 -24.00 -4.10 -3.92
C TRP A 347 -24.77 -2.84 -3.52
N PHE A 348 -24.06 -1.82 -3.04
CA PHE A 348 -24.66 -0.54 -2.66
C PHE A 348 -25.20 0.29 -3.83
N LYS A 349 -24.75 0.06 -5.07
CA LYS A 349 -25.38 0.68 -6.25
C LYS A 349 -26.74 0.05 -6.56
N ILE A 350 -26.88 -1.26 -6.33
CA ILE A 350 -28.13 -2.01 -6.55
C ILE A 350 -29.11 -1.76 -5.40
N HIS A 351 -28.61 -1.71 -4.16
CA HIS A 351 -29.41 -1.52 -2.95
C HIS A 351 -28.97 -0.25 -2.18
N PRO A 352 -29.30 0.94 -2.69
CA PRO A 352 -28.88 2.21 -2.08
C PRO A 352 -29.42 2.40 -0.65
N HIS A 353 -30.60 1.85 -0.35
CA HIS A 353 -31.19 1.92 1.00
C HIS A 353 -30.33 1.21 2.06
N ILE A 354 -29.65 0.11 1.72
CA ILE A 354 -28.73 -0.57 2.66
C ILE A 354 -27.49 0.29 2.92
N ARG A 355 -26.99 0.98 1.88
CA ARG A 355 -25.90 1.95 2.05
C ARG A 355 -26.34 3.12 2.95
N GLU A 356 -27.56 3.60 2.79
CA GLU A 356 -28.13 4.67 3.62
C GLU A 356 -28.28 4.24 5.08
N ASP A 357 -28.82 3.04 5.33
CA ASP A 357 -28.88 2.41 6.66
C ASP A 357 -27.49 2.33 7.31
N PHE A 358 -26.48 1.90 6.54
CA PHE A 358 -25.09 1.82 6.99
C PHE A 358 -24.50 3.19 7.32
N ASN A 359 -24.71 4.19 6.45
CA ASN A 359 -24.22 5.55 6.65
C ASN A 359 -24.87 6.23 7.85
N ALA A 360 -26.12 5.88 8.17
CA ALA A 360 -26.83 6.39 9.35
C ALA A 360 -26.24 5.88 10.67
N GLN A 361 -25.41 4.82 10.65
CA GLN A 361 -24.80 4.27 11.86
C GLN A 361 -23.64 5.13 12.36
N SER A 362 -23.89 5.86 13.46
CA SER A 362 -22.87 6.63 14.17
C SER A 362 -21.81 5.74 14.83
N LYS A 363 -22.22 4.58 15.35
CA LYS A 363 -21.34 3.55 15.94
C LYS A 363 -21.56 2.23 15.22
N LEU A 364 -20.46 1.64 14.74
CA LEU A 364 -20.48 0.33 14.09
C LEU A 364 -20.20 -0.78 15.11
N THR A 365 -20.80 -1.94 14.87
CA THR A 365 -20.51 -3.19 15.57
C THR A 365 -20.32 -4.31 14.55
N PHE A 366 -19.57 -5.36 14.90
CA PHE A 366 -19.42 -6.52 14.03
C PHE A 366 -20.76 -7.22 13.78
N GLU A 367 -21.61 -7.35 14.81
CA GLU A 367 -22.96 -7.89 14.69
C GLU A 367 -23.78 -7.14 13.63
N PHE A 368 -23.77 -5.80 13.64
CA PHE A 368 -24.46 -5.01 12.62
C PHE A 368 -23.93 -5.31 11.22
N LEU A 369 -22.61 -5.38 11.05
CA LEU A 369 -21.97 -5.61 9.75
C LEU A 369 -22.26 -7.02 9.22
N TYR A 370 -22.25 -8.04 10.07
CA TYR A 370 -22.63 -9.40 9.68
C TYR A 370 -24.11 -9.48 9.30
N ASN A 371 -25.00 -8.90 10.11
CA ASN A 371 -26.43 -8.87 9.79
C ASN A 371 -26.72 -8.12 8.49
N MET A 372 -25.96 -7.06 8.18
CA MET A 372 -26.05 -6.37 6.90
C MET A 372 -25.66 -7.27 5.72
N VAL A 373 -24.61 -8.10 5.86
CA VAL A 373 -24.23 -9.08 4.84
C VAL A 373 -25.31 -10.14 4.66
N GLU A 374 -25.91 -10.64 5.75
CA GLU A 374 -27.00 -11.62 5.65
C GLU A 374 -28.24 -11.03 4.96
N ARG A 375 -28.63 -9.78 5.29
CA ARG A 375 -29.70 -9.06 4.57
C ARG A 375 -29.42 -8.94 3.07
N LEU A 376 -28.17 -8.68 2.69
CA LEU A 376 -27.77 -8.62 1.27
C LEU A 376 -27.94 -10.00 0.60
N ARG A 377 -27.55 -11.08 1.27
CA ARG A 377 -27.72 -12.47 0.78
C ARG A 377 -29.20 -12.86 0.63
N GLU A 378 -30.06 -12.44 1.55
CA GLU A 378 -31.51 -12.69 1.49
C GLU A 378 -32.18 -12.04 0.27
N LEU A 379 -31.63 -10.92 -0.22
CA LEU A 379 -32.09 -10.26 -1.46
C LEU A 379 -31.72 -11.03 -2.73
N GLN A 380 -31.05 -12.19 -2.61
CA GLN A 380 -30.65 -13.08 -3.71
C GLN A 380 -29.79 -12.41 -4.80
N VAL A 381 -29.17 -11.28 -4.48
CA VAL A 381 -28.17 -10.67 -5.33
C VAL A 381 -26.83 -11.37 -5.09
N LYS A 382 -26.03 -11.52 -6.14
CA LYS A 382 -24.66 -12.03 -6.06
C LYS A 382 -23.82 -11.15 -6.98
N ILE A 383 -22.72 -10.63 -6.46
CA ILE A 383 -21.68 -9.94 -7.22
C ILE A 383 -20.43 -10.85 -7.24
N PRO A 384 -20.44 -11.89 -8.10
CA PRO A 384 -19.36 -12.84 -8.15
C PRO A 384 -18.09 -12.19 -8.70
N LEU A 385 -16.97 -12.69 -8.22
CA LEU A 385 -15.68 -12.55 -8.86
C LEU A 385 -15.47 -13.69 -9.86
N TYR A 386 -14.80 -13.37 -10.96
CA TYR A 386 -14.63 -14.27 -12.08
C TYR A 386 -13.18 -14.71 -12.20
N ILE A 387 -12.98 -15.93 -12.69
CA ILE A 387 -11.67 -16.45 -13.05
C ILE A 387 -11.68 -16.68 -14.56
N LYS A 388 -10.57 -16.31 -15.21
CA LYS A 388 -10.37 -16.58 -16.62
C LYS A 388 -10.21 -18.08 -16.83
N ASP A 389 -10.91 -18.66 -17.81
CA ASP A 389 -10.66 -20.04 -18.17
C ASP A 389 -9.25 -20.14 -18.76
N SER A 390 -8.31 -20.71 -18.02
CA SER A 390 -7.03 -21.07 -18.63
C SER A 390 -7.31 -22.16 -19.65
N PRO A 391 -6.80 -22.07 -20.90
CA PRO A 391 -6.76 -23.25 -21.75
C PRO A 391 -5.98 -24.31 -20.98
N ALA A 392 -6.66 -25.38 -20.57
CA ALA A 392 -6.04 -26.49 -19.89
C ALA A 392 -4.87 -26.98 -20.75
N SER A 393 -3.70 -27.18 -20.13
CA SER A 393 -2.53 -27.87 -20.69
C SER A 393 -1.94 -27.32 -22.00
N ALA A 394 -1.00 -26.37 -21.87
CA ALA A 394 0.11 -26.22 -22.82
C ALA A 394 1.48 -26.29 -22.10
N ILE A 395 1.54 -27.03 -20.97
CA ILE A 395 2.79 -27.46 -20.33
C ILE A 395 2.69 -28.97 -20.08
N SER A 396 2.50 -29.71 -21.16
CA SER A 396 3.14 -31.01 -21.33
C SER A 396 3.93 -30.87 -22.62
N SER A 397 5.21 -31.28 -22.59
CA SER A 397 6.20 -31.23 -23.68
C SER A 397 6.77 -29.86 -24.06
N ILE A 398 7.73 -29.37 -23.26
CA ILE A 398 9.09 -29.10 -23.73
C ILE A 398 10.02 -29.57 -22.61
N GLY A 399 10.77 -30.63 -22.89
CA GLY A 399 11.78 -31.20 -22.00
C GLY A 399 13.12 -30.47 -22.05
#